data_AF-A0A6J8EH73-F1
#
_entry.id   AF-A0A6J8EH73-F1
#
_cell.length_a   1.000
_cell.length_b   1.000
_cell.length_c   1.000
_cell.angle_alpha   90.00
_cell.angle_beta   90.00
_cell.angle_gamma   90.00
#
_symmetry.space_group_name_H-M   'P 1'
#
loop_
_entity.id
_entity.type
_entity.pdbx_description
1 polymer ?
#
loop_
_entity_poly.entity_id
_entity_poly.type
_entity_poly.pdbx_seq_one_letter_code
_entity_poly.pdbx_strand_id
1 'polypeptide(L)'
;MNGKQKQSYKYDKHKQRLFIIPARITSNVNNDILVIDRIYDDDDGRVVVLDREGQVKWTYQGNPQVNSGDKLFNPTDIVITSVGHVIVSDVNNHALHVLSGEGDVLTCKVMEDQGIIFPMSLDIDTKGQLWVGCHSGDDQRKDAKLHVIKMSF
;
A
#
# COMPACT_ATOMS: atom_id res chain seq x y z
N MET A 1 1.09 29.90 -5.25
CA MET A 1 0.90 29.14 -4.00
C MET A 1 1.90 29.68 -2.98
N ASN A 2 1.46 30.31 -1.87
CA ASN A 2 2.36 30.90 -0.86
C ASN A 2 2.64 29.91 0.29
N GLY A 3 2.99 28.67 -0.04
CA GLY A 3 3.34 27.66 0.94
C GLY A 3 4.77 27.87 1.45
N LYS A 4 4.98 27.73 2.76
CA LYS A 4 6.32 27.62 3.35
C LYS A 4 6.48 26.21 3.93
N GLN A 5 7.65 25.60 3.74
CA GLN A 5 7.99 24.36 4.40
C GLN A 5 7.94 24.57 5.93
N LYS A 6 7.19 23.72 6.63
CA LYS A 6 7.09 23.76 8.09
C LYS A 6 7.97 22.70 8.76
N GLN A 7 8.06 21.51 8.17
CA GLN A 7 8.78 20.37 8.71
C GLN A 7 9.21 19.43 7.57
N SER A 8 10.25 18.64 7.80
CA SER A 8 10.65 17.54 6.92
C SER A 8 11.07 16.33 7.75
N TYR A 9 10.65 15.14 7.34
CA TYR A 9 10.98 13.88 8.01
C TYR A 9 11.95 13.09 7.13
N LYS A 10 13.21 12.98 7.57
CA LYS A 10 14.28 12.32 6.80
C LYS A 10 14.90 11.14 7.56
N TYR A 11 15.03 11.25 8.88
CA TYR A 11 15.69 10.26 9.71
C TYR A 11 14.83 9.92 10.93
N ASP A 12 14.95 8.69 11.41
CA ASP A 12 14.37 8.26 12.69
C ASP A 12 15.19 8.76 13.89
N LYS A 13 14.77 8.37 15.10
CA LYS A 13 15.45 8.71 16.36
C LYS A 13 16.88 8.15 16.47
N HIS A 14 17.22 7.15 15.65
CA HIS A 14 18.53 6.50 15.59
C HIS A 14 19.39 6.99 14.41
N LYS A 15 18.97 8.08 13.73
CA LYS A 15 19.66 8.65 12.55
C LYS A 15 19.67 7.74 11.32
N GLN A 16 18.79 6.74 11.25
CA GLN A 16 18.58 5.91 10.07
C GLN A 16 17.58 6.60 9.13
N ARG A 17 17.76 6.44 7.80
CA ARG A 17 16.85 7.05 6.82
C ARG A 17 15.46 6.43 6.95
N LEU A 18 14.43 7.28 6.99
CA LEU A 18 13.04 6.82 7.02
C LEU A 18 12.61 6.23 5.68
N PHE A 19 13.07 6.84 4.59
CA PHE A 19 12.64 6.50 3.23
C PHE A 19 13.84 6.38 2.28
N ILE A 20 13.67 5.54 1.28
CA ILE A 20 14.55 5.43 0.11
C ILE A 20 13.90 6.20 -1.05
N ILE A 21 12.70 5.80 -1.47
CA ILE A 21 11.89 6.46 -2.52
C ILE A 21 10.42 6.49 -2.05
N PRO A 22 9.97 7.57 -1.37
CA PRO A 22 8.58 7.69 -0.93
C PRO A 22 7.67 7.94 -2.13
N ALA A 23 6.96 6.89 -2.59
CA ALA A 23 6.24 6.86 -3.85
C ALA A 23 4.74 7.21 -3.73
N ARG A 24 4.10 6.84 -2.60
CA ARG A 24 2.70 7.19 -2.31
C ARG A 24 2.57 7.57 -0.84
N ILE A 25 1.74 8.56 -0.55
CA ILE A 25 1.45 9.03 0.81
C ILE A 25 -0.05 9.14 1.03
N THR A 26 -0.51 8.78 2.22
CA THR A 26 -1.88 8.98 2.70
C THR A 26 -1.89 9.17 4.22
N SER A 27 -3.05 9.45 4.79
CA SER A 27 -3.23 9.58 6.24
C SER A 27 -4.52 8.90 6.71
N ASN A 28 -4.50 8.36 7.92
CA ASN A 28 -5.69 7.79 8.56
C ASN A 28 -6.35 8.77 9.55
N VAL A 29 -7.46 8.34 10.16
CA VAL A 29 -8.22 9.13 11.16
C VAL A 29 -7.43 9.44 12.44
N ASN A 30 -6.35 8.71 12.71
CA ASN A 30 -5.46 8.95 13.85
C ASN A 30 -4.40 10.02 13.55
N ASN A 31 -4.39 10.58 12.33
CA ASN A 31 -3.33 11.43 11.78
C ASN A 31 -1.98 10.72 11.65
N ASP A 32 -1.98 9.39 11.59
CA ASP A 32 -0.79 8.66 11.16
C ASP A 32 -0.58 8.92 9.67
N ILE A 33 0.69 8.99 9.26
CA ILE A 33 1.10 9.15 7.87
C ILE A 33 1.59 7.81 7.35
N LEU A 34 0.93 7.29 6.32
CA LEU A 34 1.29 6.01 5.70
C LEU A 34 1.98 6.28 4.38
N VAL A 35 3.15 5.68 4.20
CA VAL A 35 4.01 5.91 3.04
C VAL A 35 4.34 4.57 2.41
N ILE A 36 4.10 4.44 1.11
CA ILE A 36 4.73 3.42 0.30
C ILE A 36 6.13 3.90 -0.03
N ASP A 37 7.13 3.20 0.48
CA ASP A 37 8.54 3.44 0.25
C ASP A 37 9.07 2.34 -0.67
N ARG A 38 9.41 2.68 -1.91
CA ARG A 38 10.00 1.74 -2.87
C ARG A 38 11.48 1.53 -2.55
N ILE A 39 11.92 0.28 -2.68
CA ILE A 39 13.27 -0.18 -2.35
C ILE A 39 13.91 -0.68 -3.66
N TYR A 40 14.91 0.08 -4.17
CA TYR A 40 15.73 -0.25 -5.35
C TYR A 40 14.97 -0.77 -6.60
N ASP A 41 15.70 -1.16 -7.64
CA ASP A 41 15.16 -1.41 -8.99
C ASP A 41 14.49 -2.79 -9.16
N ASP A 42 14.44 -3.61 -8.11
CA ASP A 42 13.95 -5.00 -8.13
C ASP A 42 12.45 -5.10 -7.81
N ASP A 43 11.69 -4.02 -8.01
CA ASP A 43 10.26 -3.99 -7.72
C ASP A 43 9.94 -4.39 -6.26
N ASP A 44 10.78 -3.97 -5.32
CA ASP A 44 10.59 -4.19 -3.88
C ASP A 44 10.10 -2.91 -3.19
N GLY A 45 9.47 -3.06 -2.04
CA GLY A 45 8.98 -1.94 -1.28
C GLY A 45 8.48 -2.31 0.10
N ARG A 46 8.06 -1.28 0.81
CA ARG A 46 7.49 -1.42 2.14
C ARG A 46 6.46 -0.33 2.39
N VAL A 47 5.58 -0.58 3.35
CA VAL A 47 4.75 0.46 3.94
C VAL A 47 5.41 0.91 5.23
N VAL A 48 5.70 2.20 5.34
CA VAL A 48 6.21 2.84 6.57
C VAL A 48 5.11 3.72 7.12
N VAL A 49 4.73 3.51 8.38
CA VAL A 49 3.71 4.32 9.06
C VAL A 49 4.35 5.15 10.14
N LEU A 50 4.13 6.46 10.07
CA LEU A 50 4.56 7.44 11.04
C LEU A 50 3.39 7.87 11.91
N ASP A 51 3.62 8.11 13.20
CA ASP A 51 2.67 8.80 14.07
C ASP A 51 2.57 10.30 13.69
N ARG A 52 1.65 11.02 14.35
CA ARG A 52 1.45 12.47 14.14
C ARG A 52 2.68 13.30 14.51
N GLU A 53 3.60 12.78 15.32
CA GLU A 53 4.88 13.39 15.67
C GLU A 53 5.98 13.08 14.62
N GLY A 54 5.72 12.16 13.69
CA GLY A 54 6.62 11.74 12.63
C GLY A 54 7.59 10.62 13.02
N GLN A 55 7.31 9.88 14.09
CA GLN A 55 8.08 8.70 14.48
C GLN A 55 7.48 7.44 13.85
N VAL A 56 8.31 6.46 13.50
CA VAL A 56 7.84 5.18 12.95
C VAL A 56 7.03 4.43 14.01
N LYS A 57 5.76 4.15 13.70
CA LYS A 57 4.90 3.24 14.47
C LYS A 57 5.19 1.80 14.10
N TRP A 58 5.15 1.50 12.81
CA TRP A 58 5.39 0.17 12.28
C TRP A 58 5.81 0.23 10.81
N THR A 59 6.37 -0.88 10.32
CA THR A 59 6.75 -1.08 8.93
C THR A 59 6.27 -2.44 8.48
N TYR A 60 5.78 -2.53 7.24
CA TYR A 60 5.30 -3.75 6.63
C TYR A 60 6.05 -4.04 5.32
N GLN A 61 6.61 -5.24 5.21
CA GLN A 61 7.46 -5.69 4.10
C GLN A 61 6.82 -6.84 3.28
N GLY A 62 5.49 -6.95 3.33
CA GLY A 62 4.76 -8.06 2.70
C GLY A 62 4.48 -9.24 3.64
N ASN A 63 3.71 -10.20 3.13
CA ASN A 63 3.38 -11.44 3.83
C ASN A 63 4.26 -12.57 3.28
N PRO A 64 5.11 -13.22 4.10
CA PRO A 64 5.99 -14.30 3.64
C PRO A 64 5.29 -15.48 2.95
N GLN A 65 3.99 -15.67 3.15
CA GLN A 65 3.21 -16.73 2.47
C GLN A 65 2.89 -16.38 1.01
N VAL A 66 2.77 -15.09 0.69
CA VAL A 66 2.48 -14.60 -0.67
C VAL A 66 3.76 -14.13 -1.34
N ASN A 67 4.59 -13.38 -0.61
CA ASN A 67 5.88 -12.85 -1.04
C ASN A 67 6.98 -13.85 -0.72
N SER A 68 7.11 -14.89 -1.55
CA SER A 68 8.12 -15.94 -1.39
C SER A 68 8.91 -16.18 -2.67
N GLY A 69 10.16 -16.62 -2.52
CA GLY A 69 11.07 -16.83 -3.65
C GLY A 69 11.42 -15.52 -4.33
N ASP A 70 11.25 -15.47 -5.64
CA ASP A 70 11.66 -14.34 -6.49
C ASP A 70 10.61 -13.22 -6.58
N LYS A 71 9.41 -13.40 -6.01
CA LYS A 71 8.35 -12.38 -6.04
C LYS A 71 8.37 -11.52 -4.78
N LEU A 72 9.13 -10.42 -4.85
CA LEU A 72 9.20 -9.41 -3.78
C LEU A 72 7.87 -8.66 -3.62
N PHE A 73 7.67 -8.05 -2.45
CA PHE A 73 6.49 -7.24 -2.14
C PHE A 73 6.58 -5.91 -2.88
N ASN A 74 5.72 -5.69 -3.88
CA ASN A 74 5.72 -4.45 -4.67
C ASN A 74 4.46 -3.61 -4.40
N PRO A 75 4.42 -2.87 -3.28
CA PRO A 75 3.28 -2.01 -2.96
C PRO A 75 3.16 -0.84 -3.95
N THR A 76 1.98 -0.67 -4.54
CA THR A 76 1.71 0.41 -5.53
C THR A 76 0.74 1.46 -5.05
N ASP A 77 -0.29 1.08 -4.31
CA ASP A 77 -1.28 2.00 -3.74
C ASP A 77 -1.77 1.54 -2.36
N ILE A 78 -2.34 2.48 -1.61
CA ILE A 78 -2.79 2.32 -0.24
C ILE A 78 -4.08 3.10 0.01
N VAL A 79 -5.06 2.42 0.62
CA VAL A 79 -6.31 3.04 1.08
C VAL A 79 -6.61 2.63 2.51
N ILE A 80 -7.35 3.48 3.22
CA ILE A 80 -7.77 3.22 4.59
C ILE A 80 -9.29 3.10 4.63
N THR A 81 -9.77 2.01 5.21
CA THR A 81 -11.20 1.79 5.43
C THR A 81 -11.74 2.68 6.54
N SER A 82 -13.05 2.85 6.62
CA SER A 82 -13.70 3.61 7.69
C SER A 82 -13.44 3.07 9.10
N VAL A 83 -13.10 1.79 9.23
CA VAL A 83 -12.75 1.13 10.51
C VAL A 83 -11.25 1.16 10.81
N GLY A 84 -10.45 1.80 9.95
CA GLY A 84 -9.00 1.99 10.16
C GLY A 84 -8.13 0.85 9.64
N HIS A 85 -8.69 -0.16 8.97
CA HIS A 85 -7.88 -1.16 8.25
C HIS A 85 -7.19 -0.52 7.05
N VAL A 86 -5.95 -0.93 6.81
CA VAL A 86 -5.11 -0.47 5.71
C VAL A 86 -5.16 -1.53 4.61
N ILE A 87 -5.47 -1.14 3.38
CA ILE A 87 -5.44 -2.02 2.21
C ILE A 87 -4.33 -1.57 1.29
N VAL A 88 -3.48 -2.51 0.87
CA VAL A 88 -2.31 -2.26 0.03
C VAL A 88 -2.37 -3.17 -1.20
N SER A 89 -2.14 -2.62 -2.38
CA SER A 89 -2.02 -3.40 -3.61
C SER A 89 -0.57 -3.85 -3.82
N ASP A 90 -0.38 -5.15 -4.04
CA ASP A 90 0.89 -5.75 -4.40
C ASP A 90 0.86 -6.17 -5.87
N VAL A 91 1.55 -5.39 -6.70
CA VAL A 91 1.46 -5.53 -8.16
C VAL A 91 2.14 -6.79 -8.66
N ASN A 92 3.28 -7.18 -8.06
CA ASN A 92 4.09 -8.34 -8.46
C ASN A 92 3.39 -9.66 -8.12
N ASN A 93 2.66 -9.68 -7.01
CA ASN A 93 2.02 -10.89 -6.49
C ASN A 93 0.52 -10.94 -6.84
N HIS A 94 0.03 -9.96 -7.61
CA HIS A 94 -1.37 -9.86 -7.99
C HIS A 94 -2.31 -9.93 -6.78
N ALA A 95 -1.88 -9.31 -5.68
CA ALA A 95 -2.46 -9.54 -4.37
C ALA A 95 -2.94 -8.23 -3.72
N LEU A 96 -3.89 -8.37 -2.81
CA LEU A 96 -4.31 -7.32 -1.90
C LEU A 96 -3.98 -7.74 -0.46
N HIS A 97 -3.33 -6.85 0.27
CA HIS A 97 -2.98 -7.02 1.67
C HIS A 97 -3.91 -6.15 2.50
N VAL A 98 -4.50 -6.71 3.55
CA VAL A 98 -5.33 -5.98 4.52
C VAL A 98 -4.68 -6.08 5.88
N LEU A 99 -4.35 -4.94 6.45
CA LEU A 99 -3.69 -4.80 7.74
C LEU A 99 -4.63 -4.13 8.75
N SER A 100 -4.46 -4.47 10.03
CA SER A 100 -5.04 -3.73 11.13
C SER A 100 -4.47 -2.31 11.19
N GLY A 101 -5.09 -1.41 11.96
CA GLY A 101 -4.50 -0.08 12.21
C GLY A 101 -3.12 -0.13 12.90
N GLU A 102 -2.82 -1.25 13.56
CA GLU A 102 -1.55 -1.51 14.24
C GLU A 102 -0.53 -2.28 13.37
N GLY A 103 -0.90 -2.58 12.12
CA GLY A 103 -0.01 -3.22 11.14
C GLY A 103 -0.07 -4.75 11.12
N ASP A 104 -0.95 -5.38 11.91
CA ASP A 104 -1.13 -6.84 11.88
C ASP A 104 -1.78 -7.28 10.57
N VAL A 105 -1.33 -8.40 10.01
CA VAL A 105 -1.94 -8.94 8.79
C VAL A 105 -3.28 -9.58 9.13
N LEU A 106 -4.37 -8.96 8.66
CA LEU A 106 -5.73 -9.51 8.79
C LEU A 106 -6.03 -10.50 7.66
N THR A 107 -5.67 -10.13 6.43
CA THR A 107 -5.75 -11.03 5.28
C THR A 107 -4.76 -10.62 4.19
N CYS A 108 -4.34 -11.57 3.37
CA CYS A 108 -3.56 -11.35 2.18
C CYS A 108 -4.06 -12.34 1.14
N LYS A 109 -4.53 -11.84 -0.01
CA LYS A 109 -5.17 -12.67 -1.03
C LYS A 109 -4.61 -12.36 -2.40
N VAL A 110 -4.15 -13.40 -3.09
CA VAL A 110 -3.93 -13.37 -4.54
C VAL A 110 -5.29 -13.30 -5.22
N MET A 111 -5.44 -12.42 -6.21
CA MET A 111 -6.73 -12.05 -6.80
C MET A 111 -6.85 -12.47 -8.28
N GLU A 112 -5.90 -13.27 -8.79
CA GLU A 112 -5.90 -13.77 -10.17
C GLU A 112 -7.17 -14.56 -10.52
N ASP A 113 -7.69 -15.34 -9.56
CA ASP A 113 -8.92 -16.13 -9.72
C ASP A 113 -10.17 -15.24 -9.92
N GLN A 114 -10.11 -13.98 -9.44
CA GLN A 114 -11.10 -12.93 -9.66
C GLN A 114 -10.78 -12.05 -10.88
N GLY A 115 -9.74 -12.38 -11.64
CA GLY A 115 -9.28 -11.65 -12.82
C GLY A 115 -8.57 -10.33 -12.53
N ILE A 116 -8.19 -10.09 -11.26
CA ILE A 116 -7.46 -8.88 -10.87
C ILE A 116 -5.97 -9.21 -10.91
N ILE A 117 -5.35 -8.88 -12.04
CA ILE A 117 -3.93 -9.08 -12.30
C ILE A 117 -3.26 -7.70 -12.26
N PHE A 118 -2.05 -7.61 -11.68
CA PHE A 118 -1.32 -6.35 -11.49
C PHE A 118 -2.18 -5.22 -10.89
N PRO A 119 -2.67 -5.34 -9.64
CA PRO A 119 -3.40 -4.26 -8.99
C PRO A 119 -2.47 -3.06 -8.77
N MET A 120 -2.85 -1.88 -9.29
CA MET A 120 -1.99 -0.69 -9.32
C MET A 120 -2.57 0.53 -8.62
N SER A 121 -3.89 0.62 -8.52
CA SER A 121 -4.57 1.77 -7.91
C SER A 121 -5.77 1.32 -7.11
N LEU A 122 -5.98 1.98 -5.98
CA LEU A 122 -7.05 1.66 -5.04
C LEU A 122 -7.82 2.92 -4.68
N ASP A 123 -9.13 2.79 -4.51
CA ASP A 123 -9.95 3.80 -3.84
C ASP A 123 -11.11 3.13 -3.10
N ILE A 124 -11.68 3.81 -2.09
CA ILE A 124 -12.87 3.34 -1.39
C ILE A 124 -13.97 4.37 -1.60
N ASP A 125 -15.07 3.94 -2.20
CA ASP A 125 -16.21 4.84 -2.42
C ASP A 125 -17.01 5.11 -1.13
N THR A 126 -17.96 6.03 -1.22
CA THR A 126 -18.83 6.41 -0.09
C THR A 126 -19.75 5.29 0.40
N LYS A 127 -19.87 4.18 -0.35
CA LYS A 127 -20.61 2.98 0.06
C LYS A 127 -19.69 1.95 0.72
N GLY A 128 -18.40 2.24 0.87
CA GLY A 128 -17.41 1.33 1.42
C GLY A 128 -17.03 0.21 0.45
N GLN A 129 -17.18 0.41 -0.86
CA GLN A 129 -16.72 -0.54 -1.86
C GLN A 129 -15.29 -0.21 -2.28
N LEU A 130 -14.45 -1.24 -2.40
CA LEU A 130 -13.08 -1.10 -2.86
C LEU A 130 -13.05 -1.09 -4.39
N TRP A 131 -12.54 -0.03 -4.97
CA TRP A 131 -12.24 0.08 -6.39
C TRP A 131 -10.78 -0.30 -6.62
N VAL A 132 -10.53 -1.16 -7.60
CA VAL A 132 -9.19 -1.65 -7.94
C VAL A 132 -8.95 -1.43 -9.43
N GLY A 133 -8.02 -0.54 -9.76
CA GLY A 133 -7.52 -0.40 -11.13
C GLY A 133 -6.35 -1.35 -11.37
N CYS A 134 -6.45 -2.16 -12.42
CA CYS A 134 -5.50 -3.23 -12.70
C CYS A 134 -5.34 -3.44 -14.23
N HIS A 135 -4.31 -4.20 -14.63
CA HIS A 135 -4.10 -4.58 -16.03
C HIS A 135 -4.26 -6.09 -16.17
N SER A 136 -5.07 -6.54 -17.13
CA SER A 136 -5.16 -7.97 -17.46
C SER A 136 -4.28 -8.33 -18.67
N GLY A 137 -3.68 -9.52 -18.66
CA GLY A 137 -2.98 -10.10 -19.83
C GLY A 137 -1.50 -9.73 -20.02
N ASP A 138 -0.87 -10.43 -20.98
CA ASP A 138 0.56 -10.31 -21.31
C ASP A 138 0.94 -8.93 -21.91
N ASP A 139 -0.01 -8.25 -22.54
CA ASP A 139 0.17 -6.89 -23.07
C ASP A 139 -0.46 -5.89 -22.10
N GLN A 140 0.36 -5.41 -21.16
CA GLN A 140 -0.01 -4.55 -20.03
C GLN A 140 -0.80 -3.29 -20.38
N ARG A 141 -1.00 -2.93 -21.66
CA ARG A 141 -1.68 -1.68 -22.06
C ARG A 141 -3.06 -1.87 -22.67
N LYS A 142 -3.46 -3.08 -23.08
CA LYS A 142 -4.70 -3.27 -23.86
C LYS A 142 -5.92 -3.62 -23.03
N ASP A 143 -5.74 -4.22 -21.86
CA ASP A 143 -6.85 -4.71 -21.03
C ASP A 143 -6.81 -4.13 -19.60
N ALA A 144 -6.66 -2.81 -19.48
CA ALA A 144 -6.83 -2.09 -18.23
C ALA A 144 -8.30 -2.11 -17.78
N LYS A 145 -8.56 -2.45 -16.50
CA LYS A 145 -9.90 -2.60 -15.95
C LYS A 145 -10.01 -1.97 -14.56
N LEU A 146 -11.23 -1.58 -14.20
CA LEU A 146 -11.61 -1.24 -12.84
C LEU A 146 -12.52 -2.35 -12.31
N HIS A 147 -12.16 -2.90 -11.16
CA HIS A 147 -12.97 -3.85 -10.41
C HIS A 147 -13.59 -3.15 -9.21
N VAL A 148 -14.82 -3.52 -8.86
CA VAL A 148 -15.51 -3.07 -7.64
C VAL A 148 -15.70 -4.27 -6.74
N ILE A 149 -15.02 -4.28 -5.60
CA ILE A 149 -15.04 -5.36 -4.62
C ILE A 149 -15.87 -4.90 -3.42
N LYS A 150 -16.91 -5.66 -3.11
CA LYS A 150 -17.64 -5.49 -1.86
C LYS A 150 -16.80 -6.06 -0.72
N MET A 151 -16.37 -5.19 0.18
CA MET A 151 -15.65 -5.62 1.39
C MET A 151 -16.64 -6.19 2.41
N SER A 152 -16.31 -7.34 2.98
CA SER A 152 -16.95 -7.87 4.19
C SER A 152 -15.86 -8.05 5.23
N PHE A 153 -15.95 -7.28 6.32
CA PHE A 153 -15.11 -7.46 7.51
C PHE A 153 -15.94 -8.18 8.57
#